data_AF-A0A3B9HY58-F1
#
_entry.id   AF-A0A3B9HY58-F1
#
_cell.length_a   1.000
_cell.length_b   1.000
_cell.length_c   1.000
_cell.angle_alpha   90.00
_cell.angle_beta   90.00
_cell.angle_gamma   90.00
#
_symmetry.space_group_name_H-M   'P 1'
#
loop_
_entity.id
_entity.type
_entity.pdbx_description
1 polymer ?
#
loop_
_entity_poly.entity_id
_entity_poly.type
_entity_poly.pdbx_seq_one_letter_code
_entity_poly.pdbx_strand_id
1 'polypeptide(L)'
;MESFKEFLIKKRIVDSGKADRLIKESGGQIDSILLRMASDSEVSDSGLVKAFAATFRKKALCEILVEEGFITLDFIQSLISEFGAIPGNIGQVLIERRVIGEEEFARAVGMELGIEYVDLSHYEVDDELFNSIDVALMRRYCFVPHRRSTRDIYLIMHDPGNVDAIEELEVQLGLPIMPMVASRMAIQKLLSLMIETSL
;
A
#
# COMPACT_ATOMS: atom_id res chain seq x y z
N MET A 1 9.61 24.80 2.51
CA MET A 1 9.40 23.49 3.15
C MET A 1 9.23 23.75 4.63
N GLU A 2 8.07 23.42 5.21
CA GLU A 2 7.83 23.50 6.65
C GLU A 2 8.68 22.43 7.35
N SER A 3 9.35 22.78 8.45
CA SER A 3 10.17 21.81 9.19
C SER A 3 9.29 20.83 9.98
N PHE A 4 9.77 19.60 10.20
CA PHE A 4 9.05 18.58 10.98
C PHE A 4 8.66 19.08 12.38
N LYS A 5 9.51 19.92 13.00
CA LYS A 5 9.23 20.61 14.27
C LYS A 5 8.00 21.52 14.16
N GLU A 6 7.95 22.36 13.13
CA GLU A 6 6.84 23.30 12.90
C GLU A 6 5.53 22.56 12.65
N PHE A 7 5.58 21.46 11.89
CA PHE A 7 4.43 20.60 11.64
C PHE A 7 3.83 20.03 12.94
N LEU A 8 4.67 19.44 13.80
CA LEU A 8 4.24 18.81 15.05
C LEU A 8 3.58 19.81 16.02
N ILE A 9 4.16 21.01 16.14
CA ILE A 9 3.66 22.07 17.01
C ILE A 9 2.35 22.64 16.46
N LYS A 10 2.30 22.91 15.14
CA LYS A 10 1.13 23.48 14.46
C LYS A 10 -0.08 22.56 14.49
N LYS A 11 0.14 21.25 14.43
CA LYS A 11 -0.90 20.22 14.56
C LYS A 11 -1.24 19.87 16.01
N ARG A 12 -0.60 20.52 17.00
CA ARG A 12 -0.78 20.29 18.44
C ARG A 12 -0.52 18.84 18.87
N ILE A 13 0.33 18.13 18.13
CA ILE A 13 0.69 16.73 18.42
C ILE A 13 1.64 16.67 19.61
N VAL A 14 2.57 17.63 19.70
CA VAL A 14 3.49 17.82 20.85
C VAL A 14 3.75 19.31 21.09
N ASP A 15 4.09 19.68 22.34
CA ASP A 15 4.53 21.03 22.67
C ASP A 15 5.97 21.30 22.21
N SER A 16 6.35 22.59 22.17
CA SER A 16 7.66 23.01 21.67
C SER A 16 8.83 22.46 22.50
N GLY A 17 8.66 22.32 23.82
CA GLY A 17 9.68 21.79 24.72
C GLY A 17 9.92 20.30 24.53
N LYS A 18 8.86 19.52 24.27
CA LYS A 18 8.92 18.09 23.97
C LYS A 18 9.48 17.84 22.56
N ALA A 19 9.10 18.66 21.58
CA ALA A 19 9.64 18.60 20.23
C ALA A 19 11.17 18.84 20.18
N ASP A 20 11.67 19.83 20.94
CA ASP A 20 13.10 20.15 20.98
C ASP A 20 13.96 19.05 21.63
N ARG A 21 13.44 18.38 22.66
CA ARG A 21 14.12 17.23 23.27
C ARG A 21 14.21 16.04 22.33
N LEU A 22 13.11 15.70 21.66
CA LEU A 22 13.06 14.60 20.70
C LEU A 22 14.06 14.79 19.55
N ILE A 23 14.17 16.01 19.01
CA ILE A 23 15.08 16.31 17.90
C ILE A 23 16.55 16.23 18.35
N LYS A 24 16.86 16.72 19.56
CA LYS A 24 18.22 16.76 20.10
C LYS A 24 18.73 15.39 20.54
N GLU A 25 17.88 14.57 21.13
CA GLU A 25 18.24 13.23 21.64
C GLU A 25 18.38 12.18 20.53
N SER A 26 17.82 12.44 19.35
CA SER A 26 17.83 11.53 18.19
C SER A 26 18.85 11.86 17.11
N GLY A 27 19.77 12.81 17.37
CA GLY A 27 20.84 13.17 16.43
C GLY A 27 20.34 13.65 15.06
N GLY A 28 19.09 14.14 14.98
CA GLY A 28 18.47 14.56 13.72
C GLY A 28 17.96 13.42 12.82
N GLN A 29 18.05 12.16 13.24
CA GLN A 29 17.46 11.03 12.51
C GLN A 29 16.02 10.78 12.98
N ILE A 30 15.08 11.23 12.13
CA ILE A 30 13.63 11.22 12.36
C ILE A 30 13.10 9.81 12.69
N ASP A 31 13.70 8.77 12.13
CA ASP A 31 13.28 7.38 12.30
C ASP A 31 13.37 6.90 13.76
N SER A 32 14.37 7.38 14.51
CA SER A 32 14.60 6.98 15.91
C SER A 32 13.64 7.64 16.91
N ILE A 33 13.09 8.81 16.56
CA ILE A 33 12.07 9.54 17.34
C ILE A 33 10.74 8.79 17.23
N LEU A 34 10.41 8.35 16.03
CA LEU A 34 9.12 7.75 15.66
C LEU A 34 8.95 6.34 16.24
N LEU A 35 10.03 5.53 16.25
CA LEU A 35 10.00 4.20 16.88
C LEU A 35 9.65 4.27 18.38
N ARG A 36 10.10 5.34 19.07
CA ARG A 36 9.85 5.53 20.50
C ARG A 36 8.46 6.06 20.79
N MET A 37 7.90 6.89 19.91
CA MET A 37 6.52 7.38 20.04
C MET A 37 5.47 6.30 19.75
N ALA A 38 5.74 5.38 18.81
CA ALA A 38 4.87 4.23 18.52
C ALA A 38 4.86 3.18 19.64
N SER A 39 5.90 3.17 20.48
CA SER A 39 6.00 2.30 21.66
C SER A 39 5.29 2.88 22.89
N ASP A 40 4.78 4.12 22.79
CA ASP A 40 4.12 4.83 23.88
C ASP A 40 2.60 4.58 23.82
N SER A 41 2.09 3.89 24.83
CA SER A 41 0.72 3.34 24.90
C SER A 41 -0.40 4.39 24.94
N GLU A 42 -0.08 5.69 24.95
CA GLU A 42 -1.05 6.80 24.92
C GLU A 42 -1.48 7.21 23.51
N VAL A 43 -0.85 6.66 22.46
CA VAL A 43 -1.06 7.12 21.08
C VAL A 43 -2.03 6.20 20.32
N SER A 44 -3.33 6.44 20.48
CA SER A 44 -4.44 5.67 19.87
C SER A 44 -4.99 6.24 18.55
N ASP A 45 -4.33 7.23 17.95
CA ASP A 45 -4.99 8.08 16.96
C ASP A 45 -4.83 7.56 15.52
N SER A 46 -5.92 7.15 14.86
CA SER A 46 -5.92 6.77 13.45
C SER A 46 -5.47 7.93 12.53
N GLY A 47 -5.57 9.16 13.02
CA GLY A 47 -4.99 10.36 12.41
C GLY A 47 -3.46 10.36 12.41
N LEU A 48 -2.81 9.75 13.41
CA LEU A 48 -1.36 9.56 13.42
C LEU A 48 -0.94 8.43 12.48
N VAL A 49 -1.71 7.36 12.36
CA VAL A 49 -1.47 6.33 11.33
C VAL A 49 -1.61 6.93 9.91
N LYS A 50 -2.64 7.75 9.67
CA LYS A 50 -2.84 8.47 8.39
C LYS A 50 -1.76 9.53 8.13
N ALA A 51 -1.37 10.30 9.15
CA ALA A 51 -0.29 11.28 9.04
C ALA A 51 1.09 10.61 8.91
N PHE A 52 1.30 9.47 9.54
CA PHE A 52 2.49 8.61 9.44
C PHE A 52 2.63 8.05 8.04
N ALA A 53 1.55 7.49 7.47
CA ALA A 53 1.50 7.03 6.08
C ALA A 53 1.76 8.15 5.06
N ALA A 54 1.50 9.41 5.43
CA ALA A 54 1.73 10.59 4.60
C ALA A 54 3.09 11.29 4.83
N THR A 55 3.79 11.02 5.93
CA THR A 55 5.00 11.77 6.35
C THR A 55 6.28 10.95 6.32
N PHE A 56 6.22 9.61 6.41
CA PHE A 56 7.32 8.83 5.86
C PHE A 56 7.34 9.15 4.36
N ARG A 57 8.51 9.53 3.82
CA ARG A 57 8.72 9.25 2.41
C ARG A 57 8.56 7.74 2.28
N LYS A 58 7.35 7.27 1.97
CA LYS A 58 7.15 5.98 1.33
C LYS A 58 8.23 5.94 0.25
N LYS A 59 9.14 4.97 0.33
CA LYS A 59 10.17 4.83 -0.69
C LYS A 59 9.43 4.82 -2.01
N ALA A 60 9.80 5.74 -2.92
CA ALA A 60 9.09 5.80 -4.19
C ALA A 60 9.22 4.42 -4.84
N LEU A 61 8.18 3.94 -5.54
CA LEU A 61 8.23 2.65 -6.24
C LEU A 61 9.55 2.42 -6.99
N CYS A 62 10.08 3.45 -7.65
CA CYS A 62 11.37 3.39 -8.35
C CYS A 62 12.57 3.08 -7.44
N GLU A 63 12.60 3.63 -6.23
CA GLU A 63 13.65 3.36 -5.25
C GLU A 63 13.58 1.89 -4.81
N ILE A 64 12.38 1.39 -4.51
CA ILE A 64 12.15 -0.02 -4.14
C ILE A 64 12.59 -0.96 -5.27
N LEU A 65 12.18 -0.67 -6.51
CA LEU A 65 12.54 -1.50 -7.66
C LEU A 65 14.06 -1.55 -7.89
N VAL A 66 14.79 -0.49 -7.55
CA VAL A 66 16.28 -0.48 -7.62
C VAL A 66 16.90 -1.25 -6.46
N GLU A 67 16.40 -1.03 -5.24
CA GLU A 67 16.90 -1.70 -4.03
C GLU A 67 16.71 -3.22 -4.09
N GLU A 68 15.55 -3.67 -4.57
CA GLU A 68 15.25 -5.10 -4.80
C GLU A 68 15.99 -5.69 -6.01
N GLY A 69 16.71 -4.85 -6.78
CA GLY A 69 17.49 -5.27 -7.94
C GLY A 69 16.65 -5.60 -9.18
N PHE A 70 15.38 -5.20 -9.21
CA PHE A 70 14.49 -5.41 -10.36
C PHE A 70 14.83 -4.48 -11.54
N ILE A 71 15.31 -3.27 -11.25
CA ILE A 71 15.78 -2.30 -12.26
C ILE A 71 17.09 -1.66 -11.82
N THR A 72 17.82 -1.06 -12.76
CA THR A 72 19.04 -0.29 -12.47
C THR A 72 18.81 1.21 -12.54
N LEU A 73 19.71 2.00 -11.93
CA LEU A 73 19.70 3.45 -12.08
C LEU A 73 19.86 3.89 -13.54
N ASP A 74 20.67 3.19 -14.33
CA ASP A 74 20.84 3.45 -15.77
C ASP A 74 19.52 3.24 -16.52
N PHE A 75 18.75 2.23 -16.13
CA PHE A 75 17.44 1.98 -16.72
C PHE A 75 16.44 3.11 -16.40
N ILE A 76 16.43 3.62 -15.17
CA ILE A 76 15.62 4.80 -14.80
C ILE A 76 16.02 6.01 -15.65
N GLN A 77 17.32 6.25 -15.85
CA GLN A 77 17.80 7.34 -16.70
C GLN A 77 17.33 7.16 -18.16
N SER A 78 17.31 5.93 -18.67
CA SER A 78 16.77 5.63 -20.00
C SER A 78 15.28 5.97 -20.12
N LEU A 79 14.47 5.64 -19.10
CA LEU A 79 13.05 6.01 -19.06
C LEU A 79 12.85 7.52 -19.02
N ILE A 80 13.62 8.24 -18.20
CA ILE A 80 13.56 9.71 -18.14
C ILE A 80 13.95 10.33 -19.48
N SER A 81 14.95 9.77 -20.16
CA SER A 81 15.39 10.25 -21.48
C SER A 81 14.32 10.05 -22.56
N GLU A 82 13.55 8.96 -22.47
CA GLU A 82 12.48 8.63 -23.40
C GLU A 82 11.20 9.45 -23.15
N PHE A 83 10.76 9.54 -21.89
CA PHE A 83 9.48 10.14 -21.52
C PHE A 83 9.59 11.60 -21.02
N GLY A 84 10.81 12.12 -20.84
CA GLY A 84 11.10 13.44 -20.26
C GLY A 84 10.97 13.49 -18.73
N ALA A 85 10.34 12.49 -18.13
CA ALA A 85 10.19 12.31 -16.69
C ALA A 85 9.96 10.82 -16.38
N ILE A 86 9.90 10.46 -15.10
CA ILE A 86 9.44 9.12 -14.70
C ILE A 86 7.94 9.01 -15.03
N PRO A 87 7.51 8.02 -15.83
CA PRO A 87 6.10 7.86 -16.18
C PRO A 87 5.27 7.53 -14.93
N GLY A 88 4.11 8.16 -14.77
CA GLY A 88 3.23 7.91 -13.61
C GLY A 88 2.72 6.46 -13.53
N ASN A 89 2.66 5.77 -14.67
CA ASN A 89 2.29 4.36 -14.80
C ASN A 89 3.52 3.44 -14.98
N ILE A 90 4.66 3.78 -14.37
CA ILE A 90 5.92 3.05 -14.56
C ILE A 90 5.78 1.53 -14.35
N GLY A 91 5.00 1.08 -13.37
CA GLY A 91 4.73 -0.36 -13.16
C GLY A 91 4.25 -1.08 -14.42
N GLN A 92 3.23 -0.51 -15.08
CA GLN A 92 2.69 -1.05 -16.33
C GLN A 92 3.74 -1.05 -17.45
N VAL A 93 4.50 0.05 -17.57
CA VAL A 93 5.58 0.16 -18.57
C VAL A 93 6.64 -0.94 -18.37
N LEU A 94 7.02 -1.21 -17.13
CA LEU A 94 8.02 -2.24 -16.79
C LEU A 94 7.50 -3.65 -17.09
N ILE A 95 6.23 -3.94 -16.78
CA ILE A 95 5.59 -5.22 -17.08
C ILE A 95 5.48 -5.44 -18.59
N GLU A 96 5.01 -4.45 -19.35
CA GLU A 96 4.86 -4.55 -20.81
C GLU A 96 6.20 -4.76 -21.51
N ARG A 97 7.26 -4.14 -21.00
CA ARG A 97 8.64 -4.33 -21.48
C ARG A 97 9.30 -5.61 -20.97
N ARG A 98 8.60 -6.41 -20.16
CA ARG A 98 9.09 -7.64 -19.52
C ARG A 98 10.37 -7.41 -18.69
N VAL A 99 10.49 -6.21 -18.11
CA VAL A 99 11.57 -5.86 -17.19
C VAL A 99 11.30 -6.45 -15.81
N ILE A 100 10.04 -6.41 -15.39
CA ILE A 100 9.53 -7.08 -14.18
C ILE A 100 8.28 -7.88 -14.52
N GLY A 101 7.94 -8.91 -13.74
CA GLY A 101 6.65 -9.57 -13.81
C GLY A 101 5.62 -8.90 -12.91
N GLU A 102 4.36 -9.37 -13.00
CA GLU A 102 3.29 -8.84 -12.16
C GLU A 102 3.46 -9.16 -10.68
N GLU A 103 4.12 -10.28 -10.34
CA GLU A 103 4.37 -10.68 -8.95
C GLU A 103 5.44 -9.78 -8.30
N GLU A 104 6.53 -9.50 -9.00
CA GLU A 104 7.57 -8.58 -8.53
C GLU A 104 6.98 -7.17 -8.38
N PHE A 105 6.14 -6.75 -9.33
CA PHE A 105 5.46 -5.46 -9.25
C PHE A 105 4.52 -5.37 -8.03
N ALA A 106 3.65 -6.36 -7.83
CA ALA A 106 2.73 -6.38 -6.69
C ALA A 106 3.48 -6.38 -5.35
N ARG A 107 4.61 -7.09 -5.27
CA ARG A 107 5.47 -7.07 -4.08
C ARG A 107 6.07 -5.68 -3.82
N ALA A 108 6.56 -5.02 -4.87
CA ALA A 108 7.08 -3.66 -4.77
C ALA A 108 6.01 -2.65 -4.33
N VAL A 109 4.78 -2.78 -4.83
CA VAL A 109 3.61 -1.98 -4.38
C VAL A 109 3.31 -2.23 -2.90
N GLY A 110 3.38 -3.49 -2.44
CA GLY A 110 3.21 -3.82 -1.02
C GLY A 110 4.24 -3.11 -0.15
N MET A 111 5.51 -3.12 -0.55
CA MET A 111 6.59 -2.40 0.12
C MET A 111 6.39 -0.88 0.10
N GLU A 112 5.96 -0.31 -1.04
CA GLU A 112 5.72 1.12 -1.20
C GLU A 112 4.60 1.59 -0.25
N LEU A 113 3.51 0.83 -0.18
CA LEU A 113 2.35 1.21 0.59
C LEU A 113 2.42 0.78 2.05
N GLY A 114 3.37 -0.10 2.40
CA GLY A 114 3.51 -0.68 3.74
C GLY A 114 2.40 -1.69 4.06
N ILE A 115 1.94 -2.42 3.04
CA ILE A 115 0.86 -3.42 3.14
C ILE A 115 1.37 -4.81 2.74
N GLU A 116 0.66 -5.84 3.19
CA GLU A 116 1.04 -7.22 2.94
C GLU A 116 0.83 -7.60 1.47
N TYR A 117 1.87 -8.17 0.84
CA TYR A 117 1.76 -8.90 -0.42
C TYR A 117 1.36 -10.35 -0.15
N VAL A 118 0.37 -10.85 -0.88
CA VAL A 118 -0.17 -12.21 -0.76
C VAL A 118 0.07 -12.97 -2.04
N ASP A 119 0.81 -14.09 -1.94
CA ASP A 119 0.92 -15.07 -3.03
C ASP A 119 -0.35 -15.91 -3.10
N LEU A 120 -1.10 -15.78 -4.20
CA LEU A 120 -2.37 -16.49 -4.38
C LEU A 120 -2.23 -17.91 -4.97
N SER A 121 -1.01 -18.40 -5.20
CA SER A 121 -0.76 -19.69 -5.85
C SER A 121 -1.31 -20.90 -5.06
N HIS A 122 -1.33 -20.78 -3.73
CA HIS A 122 -1.82 -21.80 -2.80
C HIS A 122 -2.83 -21.23 -1.79
N TYR A 123 -3.49 -20.14 -2.18
CA TYR A 123 -4.38 -19.41 -1.30
C TYR A 123 -5.73 -20.13 -1.15
N GLU A 124 -6.13 -20.37 0.10
CA GLU A 124 -7.43 -20.94 0.43
C GLU A 124 -8.46 -19.82 0.59
N VAL A 125 -9.53 -19.91 -0.21
CA VAL A 125 -10.63 -18.96 -0.18
C VAL A 125 -11.68 -19.41 0.84
N ASP A 126 -12.18 -18.48 1.62
CA ASP A 126 -13.40 -18.68 2.41
C ASP A 126 -14.62 -18.60 1.46
N ASP A 127 -15.20 -19.75 1.15
CA ASP A 127 -16.33 -19.87 0.21
C ASP A 127 -17.56 -19.06 0.67
N GLU A 128 -17.85 -19.02 1.98
CA GLU A 128 -19.01 -18.29 2.49
C GLU A 128 -18.80 -16.79 2.29
N LEU A 129 -17.61 -16.29 2.63
CA LEU A 129 -17.26 -14.89 2.45
C LEU A 129 -17.22 -14.51 0.96
N PHE A 130 -16.61 -15.35 0.12
CA PHE A 130 -16.55 -15.15 -1.32
C PHE A 130 -17.95 -15.02 -1.93
N ASN A 131 -18.85 -15.97 -1.62
CA ASN A 131 -20.20 -15.96 -2.14
C ASN A 131 -21.09 -14.84 -1.55
N SER A 132 -20.66 -14.20 -0.45
CA SER A 132 -21.38 -13.07 0.14
C SER A 132 -21.17 -11.74 -0.60
N ILE A 133 -20.21 -11.65 -1.52
CA ILE A 133 -19.87 -10.44 -2.27
C ILE A 133 -20.13 -10.65 -3.75
N ASP A 134 -20.68 -9.63 -4.43
CA ASP A 134 -20.96 -9.69 -5.86
C ASP A 134 -19.67 -9.89 -6.68
N VAL A 135 -19.63 -10.95 -7.48
CA VAL A 135 -18.52 -11.24 -8.39
C VAL A 135 -18.29 -10.12 -9.41
N ALA A 136 -19.34 -9.42 -9.85
CA ALA A 136 -19.20 -8.28 -10.74
C ALA A 136 -18.38 -7.16 -10.07
N LEU A 137 -18.53 -7.01 -8.76
CA LEU A 137 -17.77 -6.05 -7.96
C LEU A 137 -16.30 -6.48 -7.86
N MET A 138 -16.05 -7.74 -7.52
CA MET A 138 -14.71 -8.31 -7.46
C MET A 138 -13.95 -8.17 -8.78
N ARG A 139 -14.63 -8.38 -9.92
CA ARG A 139 -14.04 -8.20 -11.25
C ARG A 139 -13.78 -6.73 -11.58
N ARG A 140 -14.73 -5.83 -11.27
CA ARG A 140 -14.61 -4.40 -11.57
C ARG A 140 -13.42 -3.76 -10.83
N TYR A 141 -13.26 -4.07 -9.55
CA TYR A 141 -12.20 -3.52 -8.70
C TYR A 141 -10.97 -4.43 -8.59
N CYS A 142 -11.00 -5.59 -9.23
CA CYS A 142 -9.93 -6.58 -9.24
C CYS A 142 -9.42 -6.92 -7.83
N PHE A 143 -10.28 -7.56 -7.04
CA PHE A 143 -9.94 -8.05 -5.70
C PHE A 143 -10.56 -9.41 -5.40
N VAL A 144 -10.09 -10.06 -4.34
CA VAL A 144 -10.75 -11.18 -3.67
C VAL A 144 -10.87 -10.92 -2.17
N PRO A 145 -11.95 -11.36 -1.49
CA PRO A 145 -12.06 -11.19 -0.06
C PRO A 145 -11.12 -12.15 0.69
N HIS A 146 -10.49 -11.65 1.75
CA HIS A 146 -9.59 -12.43 2.59
C HIS A 146 -10.20 -12.83 3.92
N ARG A 147 -10.73 -11.84 4.64
CA ARG A 147 -11.31 -12.04 5.98
C ARG A 147 -12.29 -10.93 6.28
N ARG A 148 -13.36 -11.24 7.01
CA ARG A 148 -14.33 -10.26 7.47
C ARG A 148 -14.46 -10.29 8.99
N SER A 149 -14.51 -9.11 9.59
CA SER A 149 -14.91 -8.93 10.99
C SER A 149 -16.21 -8.13 11.07
N THR A 150 -16.65 -7.81 12.29
CA THR A 150 -17.80 -6.93 12.52
C THR A 150 -17.49 -5.46 12.23
N ARG A 151 -16.19 -5.08 12.12
CA ARG A 151 -15.76 -3.68 11.98
C ARG A 151 -15.04 -3.38 10.68
N ASP A 152 -14.49 -4.38 10.02
CA ASP A 152 -13.65 -4.23 8.84
C ASP A 152 -13.71 -5.47 7.94
N ILE A 153 -13.26 -5.30 6.69
CA ILE A 153 -13.05 -6.38 5.74
C ILE A 153 -11.65 -6.27 5.12
N TYR A 154 -10.93 -7.39 5.11
CA TYR A 154 -9.63 -7.52 4.48
C TYR A 154 -9.85 -7.97 3.05
N LEU A 155 -9.31 -7.21 2.10
CA LEU A 155 -9.41 -7.50 0.66
C LEU A 155 -8.01 -7.59 0.07
N ILE A 156 -7.77 -8.62 -0.73
CA ILE A 156 -6.55 -8.75 -1.54
C ILE A 156 -6.84 -8.11 -2.89
N MET A 157 -6.21 -6.97 -3.16
CA MET A 157 -6.51 -6.08 -4.28
C MET A 157 -5.31 -5.97 -5.22
N HIS A 158 -5.56 -5.74 -6.51
CA HIS A 158 -4.50 -5.42 -7.45
C HIS A 158 -3.95 -4.00 -7.20
N ASP A 159 -4.84 -3.02 -7.01
CA ASP A 159 -4.47 -1.60 -6.98
C ASP A 159 -4.88 -0.92 -5.65
N PRO A 160 -4.22 -1.27 -4.54
CA PRO A 160 -4.51 -0.68 -3.24
C PRO A 160 -4.03 0.77 -3.09
N GLY A 161 -3.35 1.33 -4.11
CA GLY A 161 -3.01 2.76 -4.17
C GLY A 161 -4.16 3.64 -4.65
N ASN A 162 -5.20 3.03 -5.25
CA ASN A 162 -6.37 3.75 -5.75
C ASN A 162 -7.38 4.02 -4.63
N VAL A 163 -7.11 5.10 -3.88
CA VAL A 163 -7.93 5.51 -2.73
C VAL A 163 -9.38 5.78 -3.12
N ASP A 164 -9.63 6.40 -4.28
CA ASP A 164 -10.99 6.68 -4.77
C ASP A 164 -11.79 5.39 -5.00
N ALA A 165 -11.14 4.37 -5.57
CA ALA A 165 -11.74 3.06 -5.80
C ALA A 165 -12.03 2.31 -4.48
N ILE A 166 -11.13 2.43 -3.50
CA ILE A 166 -11.33 1.86 -2.16
C ILE A 166 -12.52 2.55 -1.49
N GLU A 167 -12.60 3.87 -1.49
CA GLU A 167 -13.70 4.62 -0.87
C GLU A 167 -15.06 4.26 -1.51
N GLU A 168 -15.13 4.14 -2.85
CA GLU A 168 -16.35 3.69 -3.54
C GLU A 168 -16.73 2.26 -3.11
N LEU A 169 -15.74 1.38 -2.96
CA LEU A 169 -15.95 -0.01 -2.55
C LEU A 169 -16.37 -0.13 -1.08
N GLU A 170 -15.82 0.69 -0.18
CA GLU A 170 -16.23 0.77 1.23
C GLU A 170 -17.71 1.18 1.35
N VAL A 171 -18.17 2.13 0.53
CA VAL A 171 -19.58 2.54 0.48
C VAL A 171 -20.47 1.38 0.04
N GLN A 172 -20.04 0.59 -0.96
CA GLN A 172 -20.82 -0.54 -1.47
C GLN A 172 -20.84 -1.74 -0.50
N LEU A 173 -19.73 -2.00 0.20
CA LEU A 173 -19.62 -3.10 1.17
C LEU A 173 -20.12 -2.72 2.57
N GLY A 174 -20.26 -1.44 2.87
CA GLY A 174 -20.72 -0.91 4.16
C GLY A 174 -19.71 -1.13 5.30
N LEU A 175 -18.45 -1.42 4.98
CA LEU A 175 -17.38 -1.69 5.94
C LEU A 175 -16.07 -1.04 5.48
N PRO A 176 -15.27 -0.51 6.42
CA PRO A 176 -13.88 -0.13 6.16
C PRO A 176 -13.08 -1.28 5.55
N ILE A 177 -12.26 -0.97 4.56
CA ILE A 177 -11.40 -1.93 3.87
C ILE A 177 -9.98 -1.88 4.44
N MET A 178 -9.45 -3.05 4.75
CA MET A 178 -8.04 -3.29 5.07
C MET A 178 -7.36 -3.92 3.85
N PRO A 179 -6.64 -3.14 3.02
CA PRO A 179 -6.10 -3.65 1.77
C PRO A 179 -4.85 -4.51 1.99
N MET A 180 -4.78 -5.58 1.21
CA MET A 180 -3.60 -6.39 0.94
C MET A 180 -3.37 -6.36 -0.58
N VAL A 181 -2.17 -6.69 -1.05
CA VAL A 181 -1.83 -6.63 -2.48
C VAL A 181 -1.53 -8.02 -3.04
N ALA A 182 -2.00 -8.29 -4.26
CA ALA A 182 -1.55 -9.41 -5.07
C ALA A 182 -1.49 -9.01 -6.54
N SER A 183 -0.86 -9.83 -7.38
CA SER A 183 -0.82 -9.56 -8.81
C SER A 183 -2.23 -9.60 -9.43
N ARG A 184 -2.45 -8.76 -10.45
CA ARG A 184 -3.72 -8.75 -11.21
C ARG A 184 -3.99 -10.12 -11.81
N MET A 185 -2.98 -10.75 -12.41
CA MET A 185 -3.09 -12.08 -12.99
C MET A 185 -3.52 -13.13 -11.96
N ALA A 186 -2.93 -13.14 -10.76
CA ALA A 186 -3.26 -14.13 -9.75
C ALA A 186 -4.70 -13.94 -9.20
N ILE A 187 -5.13 -12.69 -8.98
CA ILE A 187 -6.52 -12.37 -8.59
C ILE A 187 -7.49 -12.84 -9.67
N GLN A 188 -7.23 -12.52 -10.94
CA GLN A 188 -8.10 -12.91 -12.05
C GLN A 188 -8.18 -14.43 -12.21
N LYS A 189 -7.05 -15.13 -12.07
CA LYS A 189 -6.99 -16.59 -12.11
C LYS A 189 -7.83 -17.21 -11.00
N LEU A 190 -7.70 -16.70 -9.77
CA LEU A 190 -8.47 -17.18 -8.62
C LEU A 190 -9.98 -16.94 -8.82
N LEU A 191 -10.37 -15.75 -9.26
CA LEU A 191 -11.78 -15.44 -9.57
C LEU A 191 -12.35 -16.40 -10.62
N SER A 192 -11.61 -16.70 -11.69
CA SER A 192 -12.07 -17.65 -12.72
C SER A 192 -12.27 -19.05 -12.14
N LEU A 193 -11.32 -19.56 -11.36
CA LEU A 193 -11.41 -20.89 -10.74
C LEU A 193 -12.61 -21.00 -9.78
N MET A 194 -12.85 -19.98 -8.96
CA MET A 194 -13.98 -19.96 -8.03
C MET A 194 -15.33 -19.95 -8.76
N ILE A 195 -15.44 -19.17 -9.84
CA ILE A 195 -16.68 -19.06 -10.62
C ILE A 195 -16.97 -20.37 -11.38
N GLU A 196 -15.94 -21.05 -11.90
CA GLU A 196 -16.08 -22.33 -12.58
C GLU A 196 -16.50 -23.46 -11.63
N THR A 197 -16.10 -23.39 -10.35
CA THR A 197 -16.42 -24.43 -9.34
C THR A 197 -17.81 -24.26 -8.74
N SER A 198 -18.38 -23.05 -8.79
CA SER A 198 -19.73 -22.74 -8.29
C SER A 198 -20.86 -22.98 -9.30
N LEU A 199 -20.56 -23.52 -10.49
CA LEU A 199 -21.51 -23.91 -11.55
C LEU A 199 -21.70 -25.44 -11.59
#